data_AF-A0A3D1N668-F1
#
_entry.id   AF-A0A3D1N668-F1
#
_cell.length_a   1.000
_cell.length_b   1.000
_cell.length_c   1.000
_cell.angle_alpha   90.00
_cell.angle_beta   90.00
_cell.angle_gamma   90.00
#
_symmetry.space_group_name_H-M   'P 1'
#
loop_
_entity.id
_entity.type
_entity.pdbx_description
1 polymer ?
#
loop_
_entity_poly.entity_id
_entity_poly.type
_entity_poly.pdbx_seq_one_letter_code
_entity_poly.pdbx_strand_id
1 'polypeptide(L)'
;MHSARSGRNEFSQLSLELKGRGRIGKTGIMSFKPGRKEIFGNGKDLFDFIASRLRMFLSKKNLSGFERALGVAFSFSVKQTGIASGKLVCWTKGFSAKDVIGKDVANRTRPGFISLEFLMEDLS
;
A
#
# COMPACT_ATOMS: atom_id res chain seq x y z
N MET A 1 6.98 29.31 -13.05
CA MET A 1 7.94 28.33 -12.51
C MET A 1 7.20 27.35 -11.59
N HIS A 2 7.24 26.07 -11.94
CA HIS A 2 6.85 24.86 -11.18
C HIS A 2 5.48 24.82 -10.47
N SER A 3 4.45 24.44 -11.24
CA SER A 3 3.25 23.79 -10.68
C SER A 3 3.61 22.34 -10.34
N ALA A 4 4.02 22.09 -9.10
CA ALA A 4 4.08 20.73 -8.57
C ALA A 4 2.64 20.24 -8.43
N ARG A 5 2.22 19.31 -9.30
CA ARG A 5 0.98 18.55 -9.05
C ARG A 5 1.21 17.79 -7.74
N SER A 6 0.61 18.31 -6.66
CA SER A 6 0.64 17.69 -5.33
C SER A 6 0.09 16.27 -5.47
N GLY A 7 0.99 15.29 -5.51
CA GLY A 7 0.62 13.88 -5.49
C GLY A 7 -0.23 13.64 -4.25
N ARG A 8 -1.39 12.98 -4.41
CA ARG A 8 -2.25 12.67 -3.27
C ARG A 8 -1.45 11.81 -2.28
N ASN A 9 -1.14 12.37 -1.10
CA ASN A 9 -0.64 11.63 0.06
C ASN A 9 -1.81 10.89 0.71
N GLU A 10 -2.34 9.93 -0.03
CA GLU A 10 -3.52 9.16 0.32
C GLU A 10 -3.29 7.71 -0.07
N PHE A 11 -3.64 6.81 0.84
CA PHE A 11 -3.67 5.39 0.59
C PHE A 11 -5.12 4.95 0.50
N SER A 12 -5.40 3.99 -0.38
CA SER A 12 -6.73 3.41 -0.57
C SER A 12 -6.65 1.90 -0.38
N GLN A 13 -7.61 1.34 0.35
CA GLN A 13 -7.83 -0.08 0.50
C GLN A 13 -9.06 -0.48 -0.29
N LEU A 14 -8.90 -1.47 -1.16
CA LEU A 14 -9.93 -1.99 -2.05
C LEU A 14 -10.26 -3.44 -1.64
N SER A 15 -11.55 -3.75 -1.52
CA SER A 15 -12.06 -5.11 -1.45
C SER A 15 -12.86 -5.40 -2.73
N LEU A 16 -12.56 -6.52 -3.38
CA LEU A 16 -13.30 -7.04 -4.52
C LEU A 16 -13.80 -8.44 -4.18
N GLU A 17 -15.08 -8.71 -4.41
CA GLU A 17 -15.62 -10.07 -4.44
C GLU A 17 -15.64 -10.54 -5.89
N LEU A 18 -14.90 -11.60 -6.22
CA LEU A 18 -14.91 -12.19 -7.56
C LEU A 18 -15.90 -13.35 -7.58
N LYS A 19 -16.93 -13.26 -8.44
CA LYS A 19 -17.98 -14.30 -8.58
C LYS A 19 -17.70 -15.28 -9.72
N GLY A 20 -16.54 -15.17 -10.36
CA GLY A 20 -16.18 -15.92 -11.58
C GLY A 20 -16.82 -15.34 -12.85
N ARG A 21 -16.39 -15.84 -14.01
CA ARG A 21 -16.88 -15.41 -15.35
C ARG A 21 -16.80 -13.89 -15.58
N GLY A 22 -15.74 -13.25 -15.08
CA GLY A 22 -15.54 -11.80 -15.19
C GLY A 22 -16.50 -10.96 -14.34
N ARG A 23 -17.31 -11.57 -13.45
CA ARG A 23 -18.27 -10.84 -12.63
C ARG A 23 -17.67 -10.43 -11.29
N ILE A 24 -17.88 -9.17 -10.93
CA ILE A 24 -17.53 -8.59 -9.63
C ILE A 24 -18.81 -8.52 -8.79
N GLY A 25 -18.73 -9.03 -7.56
CA GLY A 25 -19.74 -8.95 -6.53
C GLY A 25 -19.62 -7.66 -5.72
N LYS A 26 -19.66 -7.78 -4.38
CA LYS A 26 -19.52 -6.62 -3.50
C LYS A 26 -18.11 -6.01 -3.64
N THR A 27 -18.08 -4.69 -3.71
CA THR A 27 -16.84 -3.91 -3.68
C THR A 27 -16.80 -2.99 -2.46
N GLY A 28 -15.63 -2.48 -2.13
CA GLY A 28 -15.46 -1.53 -1.05
C GLY A 28 -14.15 -0.79 -1.19
N ILE A 29 -14.20 0.52 -1.03
CA ILE A 29 -13.01 1.38 -1.01
C ILE A 29 -12.99 2.12 0.31
N MET A 30 -11.82 2.20 0.93
CA MET A 30 -11.58 3.06 2.09
C MET A 30 -10.26 3.78 1.91
N SER A 31 -10.30 5.11 1.90
CA SER A 31 -9.12 5.95 1.74
C SER A 31 -8.72 6.58 3.07
N PHE A 32 -7.43 6.77 3.25
CA PHE A 32 -6.86 7.35 4.46
C PHE A 32 -5.62 8.16 4.14
N LYS A 33 -5.45 9.27 4.88
CA LYS A 33 -4.33 10.18 4.72
C LYS A 33 -3.43 10.09 5.96
N PRO A 34 -2.14 9.74 5.81
CA PRO A 34 -1.18 9.79 6.90
C PRO A 34 -0.99 11.23 7.40
N GLY A 35 -0.69 11.40 8.68
CA GLY A 35 -0.34 12.68 9.27
C GLY A 35 1.15 13.01 9.08
N ARG A 36 1.60 14.12 9.66
CA ARG A 36 3.01 14.53 9.56
C ARG A 36 3.97 13.49 10.14
N LYS A 37 3.60 12.85 11.26
CA LYS A 37 4.45 11.85 11.92
C LYS A 37 4.69 10.65 11.01
N GLU A 38 3.68 10.21 10.31
CA GLU A 38 3.77 9.05 9.42
C GLU A 38 4.47 9.40 8.09
N ILE A 39 4.30 10.62 7.59
CA ILE A 39 4.95 11.07 6.33
C ILE A 39 6.44 11.37 6.53
N PHE A 40 6.80 12.06 7.62
CA PHE A 40 8.14 12.63 7.86
C PHE A 40 8.91 11.95 9.00
N GLY A 41 8.29 11.01 9.74
CA GLY A 41 8.89 10.29 10.86
C GLY A 41 9.78 9.14 10.41
N ASN A 42 9.73 8.02 11.12
CA ASN A 42 10.45 6.80 10.73
C ASN A 42 9.53 5.85 9.96
N GLY A 43 10.13 4.85 9.31
CA GLY A 43 9.37 3.83 8.59
C GLY A 43 8.37 3.07 9.46
N LYS A 44 8.71 2.82 10.73
CA LYS A 44 7.82 2.11 11.66
C LYS A 44 6.50 2.87 11.85
N ASP A 45 6.54 4.19 12.04
CA ASP A 45 5.34 5.02 12.18
C ASP A 45 4.42 4.90 10.94
N LEU A 46 5.00 4.96 9.73
CA LEU A 46 4.25 4.82 8.49
C LEU A 46 3.63 3.43 8.32
N PHE A 47 4.44 2.38 8.48
CA PHE A 47 3.97 1.01 8.25
C PHE A 47 3.01 0.53 9.35
N ASP A 48 3.20 0.94 10.60
CA ASP A 48 2.24 0.68 11.69
C ASP A 48 0.90 1.37 11.41
N PHE A 49 0.94 2.62 10.91
CA PHE A 49 -0.27 3.32 10.48
C PHE A 49 -0.99 2.56 9.36
N ILE A 50 -0.28 2.15 8.30
CA ILE A 50 -0.87 1.36 7.20
C ILE A 50 -1.48 0.06 7.73
N ALA A 51 -0.76 -0.68 8.58
CA ALA A 51 -1.23 -1.93 9.19
C ALA A 51 -2.48 -1.71 10.05
N SER A 52 -2.54 -0.62 10.83
CA SER A 52 -3.72 -0.29 11.64
C SER A 52 -4.95 0.00 10.78
N ARG A 53 -4.77 0.72 9.66
CA ARG A 53 -5.87 1.03 8.72
C ARG A 53 -6.35 -0.23 8.03
N LEU A 54 -5.43 -1.12 7.65
CA LEU A 54 -5.76 -2.42 7.07
C LEU A 54 -6.57 -3.28 8.03
N ARG A 55 -6.15 -3.39 9.30
CA ARG A 55 -6.93 -4.10 10.33
C ARG A 55 -8.33 -3.52 10.47
N MET A 56 -8.46 -2.20 10.56
CA MET A 56 -9.75 -1.52 10.65
C MET A 56 -10.64 -1.82 9.44
N PHE A 57 -10.08 -1.84 8.22
CA PHE A 57 -10.82 -2.18 7.01
C PHE A 57 -11.31 -3.63 7.02
N LEU A 58 -10.44 -4.57 7.39
CA LEU A 58 -10.78 -5.98 7.47
C LEU A 58 -11.88 -6.22 8.51
N SER A 59 -11.79 -5.60 9.69
CA SER A 59 -12.86 -5.68 10.71
C SER A 59 -14.17 -5.09 10.20
N LYS A 60 -14.16 -3.88 9.61
CA LYS A 60 -15.38 -3.22 9.10
C LYS A 60 -16.08 -4.01 7.99
N LYS A 61 -15.32 -4.75 7.19
CA LYS A 61 -15.85 -5.56 6.10
C LYS A 61 -16.15 -7.00 6.51
N ASN A 62 -16.01 -7.36 7.80
CA ASN A 62 -16.13 -8.73 8.31
C ASN A 62 -15.23 -9.72 7.54
N LEU A 63 -13.99 -9.32 7.29
CA LEU A 63 -13.00 -10.07 6.52
C LEU A 63 -11.92 -10.71 7.41
N SER A 64 -12.03 -10.61 8.73
CA SER A 64 -10.99 -10.99 9.70
C SER A 64 -10.79 -12.50 9.95
N GLY A 65 -11.29 -13.37 9.08
CA GLY A 65 -11.26 -14.83 9.29
C GLY A 65 -11.16 -15.67 8.02
N PHE A 66 -10.87 -15.07 6.87
CA PHE A 66 -10.70 -15.80 5.61
C PHE A 66 -9.25 -15.70 5.14
N GLU A 67 -8.62 -16.82 4.77
CA GLU A 67 -7.42 -16.81 3.92
C GLU A 67 -7.80 -16.20 2.57
N ARG A 68 -7.43 -14.93 2.35
CA ARG A 68 -7.70 -14.22 1.08
C ARG A 68 -6.43 -13.62 0.53
N ALA A 69 -6.37 -13.54 -0.79
CA ALA A 69 -5.36 -12.79 -1.50
C ALA A 69 -5.57 -11.27 -1.34
N LEU A 70 -4.68 -10.60 -0.62
CA LEU A 70 -4.45 -9.15 -0.57
C LEU A 70 -3.25 -8.74 -1.45
N GLY A 71 -3.53 -8.08 -2.57
CA GLY A 71 -2.50 -7.29 -3.25
C GLY A 71 -2.21 -6.01 -2.49
N VAL A 72 -0.95 -5.59 -2.42
CA VAL A 72 -0.55 -4.23 -2.04
C VAL A 72 0.12 -3.57 -3.24
N ALA A 73 -0.54 -2.59 -3.84
CA ALA A 73 0.10 -1.74 -4.85
C ALA A 73 0.88 -0.63 -4.13
N PHE A 74 2.22 -0.62 -4.31
CA PHE A 74 3.08 0.40 -3.71
C PHE A 74 3.60 1.33 -4.81
N SER A 75 3.00 2.52 -4.93
CA SER A 75 3.22 3.45 -6.05
C SER A 75 4.41 4.40 -5.83
N PHE A 76 5.50 3.87 -5.25
CA PHE A 76 6.77 4.56 -5.04
C PHE A 76 7.86 3.90 -5.87
N SER A 77 8.94 4.62 -6.15
CA SER A 77 10.07 4.08 -6.90
C SER A 77 10.74 2.94 -6.13
N VAL A 78 10.52 1.71 -6.59
CA VAL A 78 11.02 0.48 -5.99
C VAL A 78 11.89 -0.26 -7.03
N LYS A 79 13.07 -0.70 -6.62
CA LYS A 79 13.87 -1.66 -7.38
C LYS A 79 13.36 -3.05 -7.05
N GLN A 80 12.56 -3.61 -7.96
CA GLN A 80 12.00 -4.95 -7.79
C GLN A 80 13.13 -5.99 -7.78
N THR A 81 13.12 -6.84 -6.76
CA THR A 81 14.08 -7.94 -6.56
C THR A 81 13.41 -9.32 -6.62
N GLY A 82 12.09 -9.36 -6.76
CA GLY A 82 11.30 -10.55 -7.04
C GLY A 82 9.81 -10.20 -7.18
N ILE A 83 8.96 -11.18 -7.51
CA ILE A 83 7.49 -11.00 -7.61
C ILE A 83 6.93 -10.37 -6.32
N ALA A 84 7.51 -10.80 -5.20
CA ALA A 84 7.11 -10.46 -3.85
C ALA A 84 8.17 -9.59 -3.13
N SER A 85 9.13 -8.97 -3.79
CA SER A 85 10.23 -8.28 -3.11
C SER A 85 10.68 -7.05 -3.89
N GLY A 86 10.94 -5.96 -3.20
CA GLY A 86 11.48 -4.78 -3.84
C GLY A 86 12.00 -3.76 -2.85
N LYS A 87 13.18 -3.21 -3.14
CA LYS A 87 13.84 -2.20 -2.30
C LYS A 87 13.40 -0.81 -2.70
N LEU A 88 12.96 0.00 -1.74
CA LEU A 88 12.65 1.41 -2.01
C LEU A 88 13.91 2.13 -2.48
N VAL A 89 13.85 2.82 -3.63
CA VAL A 89 14.97 3.60 -4.17
C VAL A 89 14.93 5.03 -3.66
N CYS A 90 13.77 5.66 -3.74
CA CYS A 90 13.54 6.99 -3.22
C CYS A 90 12.06 7.19 -2.87
N TRP A 91 11.81 8.13 -1.96
CA TRP A 91 10.46 8.59 -1.72
C TRP A 91 10.02 9.59 -2.77
N THR A 92 8.75 9.54 -3.14
CA THR A 92 8.10 10.49 -4.03
C THR A 92 6.87 11.07 -3.36
N LYS A 93 6.19 12.02 -4.00
CA LYS A 93 4.90 12.57 -3.57
C LYS A 93 4.96 13.30 -2.21
N GLY A 94 6.15 13.65 -1.71
CA GLY A 94 6.32 14.37 -0.45
C GLY A 94 6.40 13.49 0.80
N PHE A 95 6.55 12.18 0.62
CA PHE A 95 6.96 11.28 1.71
C PHE A 95 8.47 11.41 1.98
N SER A 96 8.89 11.20 3.22
CA SER A 96 10.30 11.13 3.59
C SER A 96 10.60 10.29 4.83
N ALA A 97 9.77 9.28 5.10
CA ALA A 97 9.92 8.41 6.26
C ALA A 97 11.33 7.78 6.30
N LYS A 98 12.03 7.97 7.42
CA LYS A 98 13.43 7.57 7.61
C LYS A 98 13.56 6.05 7.70
N ASP A 99 14.76 5.54 7.43
CA ASP A 99 15.15 4.14 7.59
C ASP A 99 14.43 3.12 6.67
N VAL A 100 13.79 3.60 5.59
CA VAL A 100 13.08 2.75 4.61
C VAL A 100 13.80 2.64 3.27
N ILE A 101 14.54 3.68 2.84
CA ILE A 101 15.31 3.63 1.58
C ILE A 101 16.31 2.47 1.63
N GLY A 102 16.38 1.70 0.54
CA GLY A 102 17.19 0.49 0.41
C GLY A 102 16.63 -0.75 1.12
N LYS A 103 15.50 -0.63 1.85
CA LYS A 103 14.84 -1.77 2.52
C LYS A 103 13.75 -2.36 1.62
N ASP A 104 13.53 -3.67 1.77
CA ASP A 104 12.42 -4.35 1.13
C ASP A 104 11.09 -3.87 1.73
N VAL A 105 10.31 -3.14 0.93
CA VAL A 105 9.02 -2.58 1.38
C VAL A 105 7.89 -3.58 1.24
N ALA A 106 7.98 -4.54 0.31
CA ALA A 106 6.97 -5.58 0.13
C ALA A 106 6.90 -6.50 1.35
N ASN A 107 8.06 -6.82 1.94
CA ASN A 107 8.10 -7.60 3.19
C ASN A 107 7.62 -6.82 4.41
N ARG A 108 7.70 -5.48 4.41
CA ARG A 108 7.26 -4.64 5.55
C ARG A 108 5.75 -4.38 5.57
N THR A 109 5.08 -4.51 4.43
CA THR A 109 3.62 -4.39 4.30
C THR A 109 2.88 -5.71 4.39
N ARG A 110 3.57 -6.86 4.52
CA ARG A 110 2.93 -8.17 4.66
C ARG A 110 2.49 -8.48 6.09
N PRO A 111 1.19 -8.41 6.42
CA PRO A 111 0.63 -9.36 7.37
C PRO A 111 0.65 -10.76 6.71
N GLY A 112 0.95 -11.81 7.49
CA GLY A 112 1.24 -13.16 7.01
C GLY A 112 0.42 -13.64 5.80
N PHE A 113 1.16 -14.18 4.81
CA PHE A 113 0.71 -14.96 3.65
C PHE A 113 -0.09 -14.28 2.56
N ILE A 114 0.57 -13.53 1.65
CA ILE A 114 -0.15 -12.97 0.51
C ILE A 114 0.70 -12.73 -0.76
N SER A 115 0.19 -13.22 -1.90
CA SER A 115 0.71 -13.00 -3.26
C SER A 115 0.43 -11.57 -3.73
N LEU A 116 1.46 -10.94 -4.28
CA LEU A 116 1.51 -9.52 -4.59
C LEU A 116 1.70 -9.33 -6.09
N GLU A 117 0.71 -8.79 -6.77
CA GLU A 117 0.91 -8.17 -8.09
C GLU A 117 1.18 -6.68 -7.89
N PHE A 118 2.38 -6.25 -8.24
CA PHE A 118 2.71 -4.84 -8.40
C PHE A 118 2.15 -4.38 -9.74
N LEU A 119 1.03 -3.65 -9.73
CA LEU A 119 0.63 -2.86 -10.90
C LEU A 119 1.43 -1.56 -10.86
N MET A 120 2.53 -1.55 -11.59
CA MET A 120 3.34 -0.37 -11.84
C MET A 120 2.67 0.39 -12.98
N GLU A 121 1.80 1.36 -12.66
CA GLU A 121 1.42 2.35 -13.66
C GLU A 121 2.57 3.34 -13.79
N ASP A 122 3.22 3.24 -14.96
CA ASP A 122 4.22 4.15 -15.47
C ASP A 122 3.64 5.57 -15.46
N LEU A 123 4.25 6.45 -14.67
CA LEU A 123 4.01 7.89 -14.77
C LEU A 123 4.97 8.41 -15.84
N SER A 124 4.52 8.40 -17.09
CA SER A 124 4.97 9.35 -18.11
C SER A 124 4.22 10.68 -17.96
#